data_AF-A0A8T0TGQ1-F1
#
_entry.id   AF-A0A8T0TGQ1-F1
#
_cell.length_a   1.000
_cell.length_b   1.000
_cell.length_c   1.000
_cell.angle_alpha   90.00
_cell.angle_beta   90.00
_cell.angle_gamma   90.00
#
_symmetry.space_group_name_H-M   'P 1'
#
loop_
_entity.id
_entity.type
_entity.pdbx_description
1 polymer ?
#
loop_
_entity_poly.entity_id
_entity_poly.type
_entity_poly.pdbx_seq_one_letter_code
_entity_poly.pdbx_strand_id
1 'polypeptide(L)'
;MATRAAAATLTAATSSLLRRSASLRPQGLRVPRRVPPRRFVRHIASSTNEEAAARAAAATADTGGPTIFDKIISKEIPASVVYEDDKVLAFRDINPQAPVHVLIIPKVRDGLTGLSKAEPRHAEILGQLFYAAKVVAEKEGLANGYRVVINNGAEGCQSVYHLHLHVLGGRQMKWPAG
;
A
#
# COMPACT_ATOMS: atom_id res chain seq x y z
N MET A 1 11.88 32.34 57.64
CA MET A 1 13.23 32.92 57.66
C MET A 1 13.63 33.27 56.23
N ALA A 2 13.89 34.57 56.00
CA ALA A 2 14.52 35.28 54.87
C ALA A 2 14.20 34.86 53.40
N THR A 3 13.43 35.58 52.57
CA THR A 3 13.56 36.92 51.92
C THR A 3 14.73 37.14 50.95
N ARG A 4 14.37 37.46 49.67
CA ARG A 4 14.89 38.52 48.76
C ARG A 4 14.32 38.26 47.35
N ALA A 5 13.41 39.01 46.74
CA ALA A 5 13.27 40.46 46.45
C ALA A 5 14.27 40.99 45.41
N ALA A 6 13.76 41.39 44.23
CA ALA A 6 14.15 42.60 43.49
C ALA A 6 13.23 42.84 42.28
N ALA A 7 12.54 43.98 42.30
CA ALA A 7 11.86 44.62 41.18
C ALA A 7 12.65 45.88 40.79
N ALA A 8 12.67 46.25 39.50
CA ALA A 8 12.99 47.61 39.03
C ALA A 8 12.43 47.77 37.60
N THR A 9 11.32 48.48 37.38
CA THR A 9 11.13 49.94 37.18
C THR A 9 11.42 50.41 35.74
N LEU A 10 10.35 50.87 35.07
CA LEU A 10 10.34 51.65 33.83
C LEU A 10 10.89 53.07 34.05
N THR A 11 11.54 53.65 33.03
CA THR A 11 11.34 55.06 32.69
C THR A 11 11.69 55.38 31.23
N ALA A 12 10.91 56.27 30.63
CA ALA A 12 10.97 56.78 29.27
C ALA A 12 11.69 58.14 29.17
N ALA A 13 12.15 58.51 27.96
CA ALA A 13 12.41 59.90 27.50
C ALA A 13 12.62 59.90 25.96
N THR A 14 11.68 60.39 25.15
CA THR A 14 11.60 61.74 24.49
C THR A 14 12.80 62.08 23.58
N SER A 15 12.66 62.07 22.25
CA SER A 15 12.16 63.13 21.32
C SER A 15 13.28 64.02 20.77
N SER A 16 13.45 64.06 19.43
CA SER A 16 13.66 65.29 18.63
C SER A 16 14.01 64.96 17.15
N LEU A 17 13.05 65.28 16.28
CA LEU A 17 13.13 65.91 14.95
C LEU A 17 14.42 65.86 14.13
N LEU A 18 14.30 65.36 12.88
CA LEU A 18 14.76 66.11 11.70
C LEU A 18 13.94 65.74 10.45
N ARG A 19 13.39 66.77 9.79
CA ARG A 19 12.64 66.73 8.53
C ARG A 19 13.53 66.27 7.37
N ARG A 20 12.95 65.56 6.39
CA ARG A 20 13.29 65.72 4.96
C ARG A 20 12.16 65.25 4.03
N SER A 21 11.62 66.25 3.32
CA SER A 21 11.13 66.28 1.93
C SER A 21 10.37 65.09 1.33
N ALA A 22 9.13 65.40 0.91
CA ALA A 22 8.25 64.60 0.09
C ALA A 22 8.82 64.27 -1.30
N SER A 23 8.58 63.04 -1.75
CA SER A 23 8.65 62.60 -3.14
C SER A 23 7.43 61.73 -3.42
N LEU A 24 6.47 62.28 -4.17
CA LEU A 24 5.27 61.58 -4.64
C LEU A 24 5.67 60.58 -5.72
N ARG A 25 5.49 59.28 -5.46
CA ARG A 25 5.53 58.22 -6.47
C ARG A 25 4.12 57.90 -6.95
N PRO A 26 3.91 57.63 -8.26
CA PRO A 26 2.59 57.39 -8.81
C PRO A 26 2.06 56.00 -8.41
N GLN A 27 0.75 55.94 -8.14
CA GLN A 27 0.03 54.71 -7.81
C GLN A 27 0.01 53.76 -9.01
N GLY A 28 0.70 52.62 -8.89
CA GLY A 28 0.58 51.53 -9.86
C GLY A 28 -0.74 50.78 -9.67
N LEU A 29 -1.48 50.58 -10.76
CA LEU A 29 -2.66 49.71 -10.84
C LEU A 29 -2.33 48.31 -10.28
N ARG A 30 -3.01 47.90 -9.20
CA ARG A 30 -3.00 46.51 -8.73
C ARG A 30 -3.94 45.69 -9.60
N VAL A 31 -3.37 44.84 -10.45
CA VAL A 31 -4.11 43.78 -11.14
C VAL A 31 -4.39 42.65 -10.15
N PRO A 32 -5.64 42.15 -10.01
CA PRO A 32 -5.93 41.04 -9.12
C PRO A 32 -5.29 39.75 -9.65
N ARG A 33 -4.49 39.08 -8.81
CA ARG A 33 -3.95 37.75 -9.10
C ARG A 33 -5.12 36.77 -9.22
N ARG A 34 -5.33 36.21 -10.41
CA ARG A 34 -6.25 35.08 -10.62
C ARG A 34 -5.72 33.87 -9.84
N VAL A 35 -6.49 33.41 -8.87
CA VAL A 35 -6.26 32.13 -8.19
C VAL A 35 -6.63 31.02 -9.20
N PRO A 36 -5.73 30.08 -9.53
CA PRO A 36 -6.09 28.99 -10.41
C PRO A 36 -7.13 28.09 -9.70
N PRO A 37 -8.09 27.51 -10.43
CA PRO A 37 -9.04 26.60 -9.82
C PRO A 37 -8.27 25.42 -9.21
N ARG A 38 -8.58 25.08 -7.95
CA ARG A 38 -8.09 23.84 -7.34
C ARG A 38 -8.51 22.69 -8.23
N ARG A 39 -7.55 22.08 -8.91
CA ARG A 39 -7.73 20.85 -9.68
C ARG A 39 -8.17 19.80 -8.68
N PHE A 40 -9.46 19.47 -8.65
CA PHE A 40 -9.95 18.30 -7.94
C PHE A 40 -9.24 17.09 -8.55
N VAL A 41 -8.24 16.58 -7.84
CA VAL A 41 -7.68 15.27 -8.13
C VAL A 41 -8.78 14.29 -7.78
N ARG A 42 -9.53 13.83 -8.78
CA ARG A 42 -10.32 12.62 -8.64
C ARG A 42 -9.32 11.50 -8.37
N HIS A 43 -9.23 11.06 -7.12
CA HIS A 43 -8.73 9.73 -6.82
C HIS A 43 -9.69 8.76 -7.51
N ILE A 44 -9.34 8.33 -8.72
CA ILE A 44 -9.94 7.14 -9.31
C ILE A 44 -9.45 6.01 -8.42
N ALA A 45 -10.35 5.45 -7.63
CA ALA A 45 -10.06 4.33 -6.75
C ALA A 45 -9.52 3.16 -7.59
N SER A 46 -8.41 2.57 -7.18
CA SER A 46 -7.84 1.37 -7.82
C SER A 46 -8.78 0.16 -7.77
N SER A 47 -9.83 0.22 -6.95
CA SER A 47 -10.78 -0.88 -6.71
C SER A 47 -11.54 -1.31 -7.96
N THR A 48 -11.86 -0.40 -8.88
CA THR A 48 -12.69 -0.76 -10.05
C THR A 48 -11.96 -1.67 -11.04
N ASN A 49 -10.63 -1.61 -11.08
CA ASN A 49 -9.84 -2.44 -12.00
C ASN A 49 -9.69 -3.88 -11.49
N GLU A 50 -9.42 -4.07 -10.20
CA GLU A 50 -9.24 -5.40 -9.62
C GLU A 50 -10.56 -6.20 -9.63
N GLU A 51 -11.69 -5.57 -9.28
CA GLU A 51 -13.01 -6.23 -9.34
C GLU A 51 -13.40 -6.66 -10.75
N ALA A 52 -13.09 -5.82 -11.75
CA ALA A 52 -13.33 -6.15 -13.16
C ALA A 52 -12.41 -7.29 -13.63
N ALA A 53 -11.12 -7.25 -13.27
CA ALA A 53 -10.16 -8.30 -13.57
C ALA A 53 -10.57 -9.64 -12.93
N ALA A 54 -11.05 -9.63 -11.68
CA ALA A 54 -11.52 -10.81 -10.98
C ALA A 54 -12.75 -11.44 -11.67
N ARG A 55 -13.71 -10.63 -12.11
CA ARG A 55 -14.86 -11.12 -12.90
C ARG A 55 -14.42 -11.74 -14.23
N ALA A 56 -13.48 -11.12 -14.92
CA ALA A 56 -12.94 -11.66 -16.17
C ALA A 56 -12.16 -12.97 -15.95
N ALA A 57 -11.32 -13.03 -14.91
CA ALA A 57 -10.57 -14.23 -14.55
C ALA A 57 -11.50 -15.40 -14.18
N ALA A 58 -12.62 -15.11 -13.50
CA ALA A 58 -13.60 -16.12 -13.13
C ALA A 58 -14.25 -16.82 -14.34
N ALA A 59 -14.37 -16.12 -15.48
CA ALA A 59 -14.95 -16.70 -16.69
C ALA A 59 -14.08 -17.80 -17.32
N THR A 60 -12.78 -17.82 -17.02
CA THR A 60 -11.81 -18.80 -17.54
C THR A 60 -11.17 -19.65 -16.45
N ALA A 61 -11.77 -19.62 -15.25
CA ALA A 61 -11.40 -20.47 -14.12
C ALA A 61 -11.41 -21.95 -14.51
N ASP A 62 -10.48 -22.73 -13.95
CA ASP A 62 -10.43 -24.19 -14.09
C ASP A 62 -10.32 -24.75 -15.52
N THR A 63 -9.94 -23.93 -16.51
CA THR A 63 -9.70 -24.37 -17.90
C THR A 63 -8.49 -25.29 -18.07
N GLY A 64 -7.76 -25.59 -16.99
CA GLY A 64 -6.55 -26.42 -16.97
C GLY A 64 -5.30 -25.75 -17.57
N GLY A 65 -5.46 -24.61 -18.25
CA GLY A 65 -4.36 -23.86 -18.86
C GLY A 65 -3.39 -23.22 -17.84
N PRO A 66 -2.19 -22.81 -18.30
CA PRO A 66 -1.23 -22.09 -17.47
C PRO A 66 -1.72 -20.67 -17.16
N THR A 67 -1.45 -20.24 -15.93
CA THR A 67 -1.69 -18.90 -15.42
C THR A 67 -0.44 -18.03 -15.55
N ILE A 68 -0.56 -16.74 -15.21
CA ILE A 68 0.59 -15.85 -15.11
C ILE A 68 1.58 -16.31 -14.03
N PHE A 69 1.11 -16.97 -12.96
CA PHE A 69 1.97 -17.48 -11.90
C PHE A 69 2.78 -18.69 -12.33
N ASP A 70 2.23 -19.54 -13.20
CA ASP A 70 2.99 -20.66 -13.80
C ASP A 70 4.19 -20.12 -14.60
N LYS A 71 4.02 -19.01 -15.32
CA LYS A 71 5.11 -18.33 -16.03
C LYS A 71 6.16 -17.71 -15.10
N ILE A 72 5.76 -17.26 -13.91
CA ILE A 72 6.68 -16.78 -12.87
C ILE A 72 7.47 -17.97 -12.30
N ILE A 73 6.80 -19.09 -12.02
CA ILE A 73 7.43 -20.31 -11.51
C ILE A 73 8.45 -20.86 -12.52
N SER A 74 8.09 -20.92 -13.80
CA SER A 74 8.98 -21.36 -14.89
C SER A 74 10.07 -20.34 -15.25
N LYS A 75 10.07 -19.17 -14.61
CA LYS A 75 10.99 -18.05 -14.85
C LYS A 75 10.91 -17.50 -16.30
N GLU A 76 9.82 -17.75 -17.02
CA GLU A 76 9.52 -17.15 -18.33
C GLU A 76 9.32 -15.64 -18.21
N ILE A 77 8.77 -15.18 -17.09
CA ILE A 77 8.64 -13.76 -16.76
C ILE A 77 9.31 -13.45 -15.42
N PRO A 78 9.95 -12.28 -15.29
CA PRO A 78 10.65 -11.92 -14.07
C PRO A 78 9.67 -11.57 -12.94
N ALA A 79 10.07 -11.90 -11.71
CA ALA A 79 9.40 -11.46 -10.50
C ALA A 79 10.43 -11.10 -9.43
N SER A 80 10.11 -10.14 -8.57
CA SER A 80 10.96 -9.77 -7.43
C SER A 80 10.74 -10.77 -6.29
N VAL A 81 11.50 -11.86 -6.30
CA VAL A 81 11.42 -12.94 -5.31
C VAL A 81 11.88 -12.46 -3.93
N VAL A 82 11.10 -12.79 -2.90
CA VAL A 82 11.36 -12.49 -1.48
C VAL A 82 11.72 -13.77 -0.70
N TYR A 83 11.06 -14.88 -1.02
CA TYR A 83 11.29 -16.18 -0.41
C TYR A 83 11.00 -17.28 -1.44
N GLU A 84 11.79 -18.34 -1.44
CA GLU A 84 11.60 -19.48 -2.32
C GLU A 84 12.15 -20.73 -1.61
N ASP A 85 11.36 -21.80 -1.58
CA ASP A 85 11.78 -23.15 -1.18
C ASP A 85 11.31 -24.18 -2.21
N ASP A 86 11.38 -25.47 -1.89
CA ASP A 86 11.01 -26.56 -2.81
C ASP A 86 9.53 -26.56 -3.21
N LYS A 87 8.64 -26.06 -2.34
CA LYS A 87 7.18 -26.15 -2.50
C LYS A 87 6.50 -24.80 -2.69
N VAL A 88 7.11 -23.70 -2.25
CA VAL A 88 6.53 -22.36 -2.17
C VAL A 88 7.41 -21.34 -2.85
N LEU A 89 6.77 -20.36 -3.50
CA LEU A 89 7.40 -19.16 -4.05
C LEU A 89 6.68 -17.93 -3.53
N ALA A 90 7.45 -16.93 -3.07
CA ALA A 90 6.94 -15.63 -2.65
C ALA A 90 7.63 -14.49 -3.39
N PHE A 91 6.85 -13.56 -3.93
CA PHE A 91 7.35 -12.45 -4.73
C PHE A 91 6.48 -11.19 -4.55
N ARG A 92 7.06 -10.03 -4.79
CA ARG A 92 6.36 -8.74 -4.65
C ARG A 92 5.24 -8.63 -5.68
N ASP A 93 4.08 -8.16 -5.23
CA ASP A 93 2.97 -7.83 -6.11
C ASP A 93 3.35 -6.62 -7.01
N ILE A 94 2.97 -6.68 -8.30
CA ILE A 94 3.24 -5.61 -9.27
C ILE A 94 2.32 -4.39 -9.08
N ASN A 95 1.16 -4.58 -8.44
CA ASN A 95 0.20 -3.55 -8.08
C ASN A 95 0.02 -3.48 -6.56
N PRO A 96 1.03 -3.01 -5.81
CA PRO A 96 1.02 -3.07 -4.34
C PRO A 96 -0.09 -2.22 -3.71
N GLN A 97 -0.89 -2.82 -2.80
CA GLN A 97 -1.94 -2.13 -2.04
C GLN A 97 -1.47 -1.65 -0.65
N ALA A 98 -0.22 -1.92 -0.31
CA ALA A 98 0.46 -1.49 0.92
C ALA A 98 1.97 -1.37 0.65
N PRO A 99 2.76 -0.64 1.48
CA PRO A 99 4.20 -0.51 1.31
C PRO A 99 4.92 -1.86 1.19
N VAL A 100 4.46 -2.87 1.93
CA VAL A 100 4.81 -4.27 1.68
C VAL A 100 3.55 -4.98 1.18
N HIS A 101 3.62 -5.51 -0.04
CA HIS A 101 2.60 -6.39 -0.62
C HIS A 101 3.31 -7.54 -1.34
N VAL A 102 3.25 -8.73 -0.75
CA VAL A 102 3.91 -9.95 -1.27
C VAL A 102 2.87 -11.02 -1.51
N LEU A 103 2.95 -11.70 -2.65
CA LEU A 103 2.16 -12.87 -2.97
C LEU A 103 2.95 -14.13 -2.63
N ILE A 104 2.28 -15.13 -2.05
CA ILE A 104 2.85 -16.44 -1.73
C ILE A 104 2.02 -17.51 -2.40
N ILE A 105 2.66 -18.35 -3.21
CA ILE A 105 2.00 -19.34 -4.06
C ILE A 105 2.64 -20.71 -3.90
N PRO A 106 1.88 -21.81 -4.05
CA PRO A 106 2.48 -23.13 -4.20
C PRO A 106 3.10 -23.25 -5.58
N LYS A 107 4.27 -23.88 -5.69
CA LYS A 107 4.95 -24.14 -6.97
C LYS A 107 4.21 -25.19 -7.81
N VAL A 108 3.54 -26.13 -7.14
CA VAL A 108 2.70 -27.15 -7.78
C VAL A 108 1.25 -26.83 -7.48
N ARG A 109 0.46 -26.59 -8.52
CA ARG A 109 -0.94 -26.20 -8.37
C ARG A 109 -1.84 -27.37 -7.94
N ASP A 110 -1.66 -28.59 -8.48
CA ASP A 110 -2.48 -29.79 -8.19
C ASP A 110 -4.01 -29.53 -8.13
N GLY A 111 -4.52 -28.70 -9.03
CA GLY A 111 -5.94 -28.30 -9.05
C GLY A 111 -6.35 -27.20 -8.05
N LEU A 112 -5.43 -26.69 -7.21
CA LEU A 112 -5.63 -25.53 -6.33
C LEU A 112 -5.68 -24.22 -7.11
N THR A 113 -6.71 -24.05 -7.93
CA THR A 113 -6.99 -22.77 -8.60
C THR A 113 -7.52 -21.71 -7.65
N GLY A 114 -8.04 -22.10 -6.49
CA GLY A 114 -8.50 -21.23 -5.41
C GLY A 114 -8.71 -22.04 -4.12
N LEU A 115 -9.01 -21.36 -3.01
CA LEU A 115 -9.16 -22.04 -1.71
C LEU A 115 -10.34 -23.01 -1.68
N SER A 116 -11.42 -22.72 -2.40
CA SER A 116 -12.59 -23.60 -2.51
C SER A 116 -12.32 -24.92 -3.24
N LYS A 117 -11.14 -25.06 -3.87
CA LYS A 117 -10.67 -26.32 -4.50
C LYS A 117 -9.76 -27.13 -3.58
N ALA A 118 -9.52 -26.67 -2.35
CA ALA A 118 -8.74 -27.43 -1.38
C ALA A 118 -9.41 -28.77 -1.06
N GLU A 119 -8.57 -29.78 -0.84
CA GLU A 119 -8.95 -31.15 -0.52
C GLU A 119 -8.04 -31.63 0.61
N PRO A 120 -8.37 -32.72 1.33
CA PRO A 120 -7.54 -33.18 2.44
C PRO A 120 -6.05 -33.40 2.10
N ARG A 121 -5.73 -33.83 0.87
CA ARG A 121 -4.34 -33.97 0.39
C ARG A 121 -3.56 -32.65 0.36
N HIS A 122 -4.26 -31.52 0.28
CA HIS A 122 -3.67 -30.18 0.23
C HIS A 122 -3.36 -29.60 1.62
N ALA A 123 -3.72 -30.29 2.71
CA ALA A 123 -3.54 -29.75 4.06
C ALA A 123 -2.08 -29.38 4.37
N GLU A 124 -1.11 -30.19 3.93
CA GLU A 124 0.31 -29.92 4.15
C GLU A 124 0.77 -28.64 3.44
N ILE A 125 0.46 -28.48 2.14
CA ILE A 125 0.87 -27.31 1.37
C ILE A 125 0.19 -26.04 1.87
N LEU A 126 -1.08 -26.12 2.30
CA LEU A 126 -1.77 -24.99 2.92
C LEU A 126 -1.07 -24.52 4.20
N GLY A 127 -0.64 -25.46 5.05
CA GLY A 127 0.15 -25.14 6.24
C GLY A 127 1.49 -24.48 5.90
N GLN A 128 2.17 -24.96 4.86
CA GLN A 128 3.43 -24.38 4.38
C GLN A 128 3.25 -22.97 3.83
N LEU A 129 2.16 -22.67 3.13
CA LEU A 129 1.86 -21.32 2.65
C LEU A 129 1.69 -20.33 3.81
N PHE A 130 0.96 -20.73 4.87
CA PHE A 130 0.81 -19.87 6.05
C PHE A 130 2.11 -19.72 6.84
N TYR A 131 2.92 -20.77 6.94
CA TYR A 131 4.24 -20.68 7.56
C TYR A 131 5.16 -19.73 6.76
N ALA A 132 5.15 -19.85 5.43
CA ALA A 132 5.86 -18.93 4.55
C ALA A 132 5.39 -17.47 4.70
N ALA A 133 4.11 -17.22 4.96
CA ALA A 133 3.60 -15.88 5.26
C ALA A 133 4.26 -15.25 6.49
N LYS A 134 4.47 -16.04 7.56
CA LYS A 134 5.23 -15.60 8.73
C LYS A 134 6.69 -15.30 8.37
N VAL A 135 7.35 -16.18 7.62
CA VAL A 135 8.76 -16.00 7.20
C VAL A 135 8.94 -14.74 6.32
N VAL A 136 8.03 -14.52 5.38
CA VAL A 136 8.00 -13.33 4.52
C VAL A 136 7.81 -12.07 5.35
N ALA A 137 6.88 -12.07 6.30
CA ALA A 137 6.64 -10.91 7.16
C ALA A 137 7.88 -10.53 8.00
N GLU A 138 8.63 -11.52 8.51
CA GLU A 138 9.89 -11.29 9.22
C GLU A 138 10.97 -10.70 8.29
N LYS A 139 11.14 -11.28 7.09
CA LYS A 139 12.11 -10.79 6.09
C LYS A 139 11.83 -9.37 5.62
N GLU A 140 10.55 -8.99 5.55
CA GLU A 140 10.11 -7.66 5.13
C GLU A 140 10.00 -6.66 6.30
N GLY A 141 10.41 -7.04 7.52
CA GLY A 141 10.44 -6.15 8.67
C GLY A 141 9.06 -5.76 9.21
N LEU A 142 8.05 -6.60 9.05
CA LEU A 142 6.66 -6.35 9.49
C LEU A 142 6.43 -6.64 10.98
N ALA A 143 7.34 -6.17 11.85
CA ALA A 143 7.30 -6.42 13.29
C ALA A 143 6.05 -5.86 13.99
N ASN A 144 5.47 -4.78 13.45
CA ASN A 144 4.28 -4.13 14.00
C ASN A 144 2.96 -4.75 13.52
N GLY A 145 3.02 -5.91 12.85
CA GLY A 145 1.87 -6.64 12.35
C GLY A 145 1.66 -6.52 10.85
N TYR A 146 0.81 -7.41 10.33
CA TYR A 146 0.49 -7.57 8.92
C TYR A 146 -0.90 -8.22 8.76
N ARG A 147 -1.44 -8.20 7.54
CA ARG A 147 -2.67 -8.92 7.19
C ARG A 147 -2.35 -9.97 6.13
N VAL A 148 -2.84 -11.19 6.35
CA VAL A 148 -2.87 -12.24 5.33
C VAL A 148 -4.26 -12.29 4.70
N VAL A 149 -4.35 -12.29 3.37
CA VAL A 149 -5.62 -12.36 2.64
C VAL A 149 -5.55 -13.51 1.63
N ILE A 150 -6.62 -14.29 1.55
CA ILE A 150 -6.86 -15.24 0.46
C ILE A 150 -8.20 -14.87 -0.16
N ASN A 151 -8.17 -14.54 -1.44
CA ASN A 151 -9.36 -14.22 -2.21
C ASN A 151 -9.88 -15.49 -2.88
N ASN A 152 -11.20 -15.69 -2.89
CA ASN A 152 -11.81 -16.85 -3.53
C ASN A 152 -12.97 -16.43 -4.43
N GLY A 153 -12.86 -16.75 -5.72
CA GLY A 153 -13.89 -16.45 -6.71
C GLY A 153 -14.05 -14.96 -7.02
N ALA A 154 -15.07 -14.63 -7.82
CA ALA A 154 -15.30 -13.28 -8.31
C ALA A 154 -15.65 -12.29 -7.17
N GLU A 155 -16.50 -12.67 -6.22
CA GLU A 155 -16.90 -11.81 -5.10
C GLU A 155 -15.78 -11.62 -4.08
N GLY A 156 -14.87 -12.59 -3.98
CA GLY A 156 -13.64 -12.45 -3.21
C GLY A 156 -12.58 -11.59 -3.91
N CYS A 157 -12.83 -11.10 -5.13
CA CYS A 157 -11.86 -10.36 -5.94
C CYS A 157 -10.60 -11.19 -6.27
N GLN A 158 -10.78 -12.47 -6.62
CA GLN A 158 -9.67 -13.33 -7.06
C GLN A 158 -9.32 -13.06 -8.54
N SER A 159 -8.14 -12.52 -8.80
CA SER A 159 -7.70 -12.12 -10.15
C SER A 159 -6.86 -13.19 -10.88
N VAL A 160 -6.30 -14.17 -10.17
CA VAL A 160 -5.53 -15.29 -10.75
C VAL A 160 -5.99 -16.62 -10.17
N TYR A 161 -6.31 -17.58 -11.05
CA TYR A 161 -6.79 -18.93 -10.69
C TYR A 161 -5.65 -19.91 -10.42
N HIS A 162 -4.81 -19.51 -9.47
CA HIS A 162 -3.74 -20.24 -8.82
C HIS A 162 -3.72 -19.75 -7.39
N LEU A 163 -3.89 -20.64 -6.40
CA LEU A 163 -3.99 -20.25 -4.99
C LEU A 163 -2.84 -19.33 -4.56
N HIS A 164 -3.18 -18.19 -3.97
CA HIS A 164 -2.20 -17.23 -3.51
C HIS A 164 -2.64 -16.57 -2.20
N LEU A 165 -1.67 -16.34 -1.32
CA LEU A 165 -1.83 -15.54 -0.11
C LEU A 165 -1.22 -14.17 -0.38
N HIS A 166 -1.95 -13.11 -0.05
CA HIS A 166 -1.41 -11.77 0.05
C HIS A 166 -0.88 -11.53 1.46
N VAL A 167 0.34 -11.04 1.59
CA VAL A 167 0.89 -10.49 2.84
C VAL A 167 0.99 -8.98 2.67
N LEU A 168 0.18 -8.23 3.44
CA LEU A 168 0.12 -6.77 3.40
C LEU A 168 0.61 -6.17 4.71
N GLY A 169 1.48 -5.17 4.64
CA GLY A 169 2.00 -4.48 5.82
C GLY A 169 2.73 -3.18 5.51
N GLY A 170 3.42 -2.65 6.52
CA GLY A 170 4.14 -1.37 6.44
C GLY A 170 3.23 -0.15 6.59
N ARG A 171 1.94 -0.34 6.89
CA ARG A 171 0.97 0.70 7.26
C ARG A 171 -0.15 0.12 8.13
N GLN A 172 -0.92 0.98 8.80
CA GLN A 172 -2.14 0.56 9.49
C GLN A 172 -3.14 -0.03 8.47
N MET A 173 -3.65 -1.23 8.76
CA MET A 173 -4.74 -1.84 8.00
C MET A 173 -6.09 -1.38 8.54
N LYS A 174 -7.05 -1.06 7.66
CA LYS A 174 -8.40 -0.61 8.02
C LYS A 174 -9.35 -1.79 8.26
N TRP A 175 -10.50 -1.50 8.87
CA TRP A 175 -11.63 -2.42 9.05
C TRP A 175 -12.93 -1.76 8.54
N PRO A 176 -13.79 -2.45 7.77
CA PRO A 176 -13.68 -3.86 7.35
C PRO A 176 -12.52 -4.12 6.38
N ALA A 177 -12.25 -5.41 6.11
CA ALA A 177 -11.16 -5.89 5.26
C ALA A 177 -11.61 -6.05 3.79
N GLY A 178 -12.16 -4.98 3.25
CA GLY A 178 -12.61 -4.81 1.86
C GLY A 178 -12.91 -3.34 1.65
#